data_AF-A0A7Z9IFU7-F1
#
_entry.id   AF-A0A7Z9IFU7-F1
#
_cell.length_a   1.000
_cell.length_b   1.000
_cell.length_c   1.000
_cell.angle_alpha   90.00
_cell.angle_beta   90.00
_cell.angle_gamma   90.00
#
_symmetry.space_group_name_H-M   'P 1'
#
loop_
_entity.id
_entity.type
_entity.pdbx_description
1 polymer ?
#
loop_
_entity_poly.entity_id
_entity_poly.type
_entity_poly.pdbx_seq_one_letter_code
_entity_poly.pdbx_strand_id
1 'polypeptide(L)'
;MTDTFRSKLLILFLVLSASVHVDAREPDSKKLQVFILAGQSNMVGHANYITIPRLFADERQEVQKLAGLVFNPGTNVTRAAVDAQIAVRIERDAINNQIRKKEIVGEQQIAAARKQIEVLQADYDAKTSKIKGTFAVSDRVYISSIADNSRKSG
;
A
#
# COMPACT_ATOMS: atom_id res chain seq x y z
N MET A 1 -1.36 -70.00 14.13
CA MET A 1 -1.57 -69.34 12.82
C MET A 1 -2.36 -68.04 13.04
N THR A 2 -1.86 -67.16 13.92
CA THR A 2 -2.61 -66.00 14.44
C THR A 2 -1.69 -64.78 14.67
N ASP A 3 -0.38 -64.98 14.89
CA ASP A 3 0.57 -63.88 15.12
C ASP A 3 0.98 -63.12 13.85
N THR A 4 1.06 -63.81 12.71
CA THR A 4 1.40 -63.20 11.42
C THR A 4 0.31 -62.26 10.90
N PHE A 5 -0.94 -62.48 11.30
CA PHE A 5 -2.07 -61.65 10.90
C PHE A 5 -2.12 -60.35 11.71
N ARG A 6 -1.82 -60.42 13.02
CA ARG A 6 -1.74 -59.25 13.91
C ARG A 6 -0.57 -58.32 13.58
N SER A 7 0.59 -58.88 13.22
CA SER A 7 1.75 -58.10 12.80
C SER A 7 1.52 -57.33 11.49
N LYS A 8 0.87 -57.96 10.51
CA LYS A 8 0.53 -57.29 9.24
C LYS A 8 -0.53 -56.20 9.40
N LEU A 9 -1.50 -56.38 10.30
CA LEU A 9 -2.51 -55.38 10.60
C LEU A 9 -1.94 -54.15 11.31
N LEU A 10 -0.92 -54.36 12.17
CA LEU A 10 -0.25 -53.26 12.88
C LEU A 10 0.64 -52.43 11.95
N ILE A 11 1.30 -53.06 10.98
CA ILE A 11 2.10 -52.37 9.95
C ILE A 11 1.17 -51.56 9.02
N LEU A 12 0.00 -52.10 8.66
CA LEU A 12 -0.98 -51.37 7.85
C LEU A 12 -1.51 -50.12 8.57
N PHE A 13 -1.72 -50.18 9.88
CA PHE A 13 -2.13 -49.03 10.70
C PHE A 13 -1.03 -47.97 10.85
N LEU A 14 0.25 -48.39 10.91
CA LEU A 14 1.40 -47.48 11.02
C LEU A 14 1.67 -46.72 9.71
N VAL A 15 1.39 -47.33 8.56
CA VAL A 15 1.54 -46.68 7.25
C VAL A 15 0.40 -45.68 6.98
N LEU A 16 -0.80 -45.90 7.54
CA LEU A 16 -1.91 -44.95 7.42
C LEU A 16 -1.79 -43.71 8.33
N SER A 17 -0.88 -43.72 9.31
CA SER A 17 -0.66 -42.60 10.24
C SER A 17 0.56 -41.74 9.89
N ALA A 18 1.20 -42.01 8.75
CA ALA A 18 2.18 -41.11 8.15
C ALA A 18 1.47 -39.84 7.62
N SER A 19 1.24 -38.92 8.54
CA SER A 19 1.13 -37.47 8.38
C SER A 19 1.07 -36.98 6.94
N VAL A 20 -0.12 -36.97 6.37
CA VAL A 20 -0.44 -35.93 5.39
C VAL A 20 -0.61 -34.67 6.21
N HIS A 21 0.51 -33.98 6.48
CA HIS A 21 0.45 -32.54 6.68
C HIS A 21 -0.02 -31.95 5.35
N VAL A 22 -1.34 -32.00 5.15
CA VAL A 22 -2.01 -31.12 4.21
C VAL A 22 -1.74 -29.75 4.80
N ASP A 23 -0.75 -29.07 4.25
CA ASP A 23 -0.68 -27.62 4.35
C ASP A 23 -2.11 -27.14 4.13
N ALA A 24 -2.70 -26.50 5.13
CA ALA A 24 -4.04 -25.94 5.05
C ALA A 24 -4.01 -24.74 4.09
N ARG A 25 -3.70 -25.02 2.82
CA ARG A 25 -3.90 -24.13 1.71
C ARG A 25 -5.38 -24.22 1.42
N GLU A 26 -6.08 -23.11 1.62
CA GLU A 26 -7.46 -22.96 1.18
C GLU A 26 -7.57 -23.47 -0.27
N PRO A 27 -8.62 -24.24 -0.61
CA PRO A 27 -8.82 -24.69 -1.97
C PRO A 27 -8.84 -23.49 -2.92
N ASP A 28 -8.10 -23.58 -4.03
CA ASP A 28 -7.87 -22.53 -5.06
C ASP A 28 -9.18 -21.93 -5.68
N SER A 29 -10.36 -22.35 -5.24
CA SER A 29 -11.65 -21.99 -5.83
C SER A 29 -12.27 -20.69 -5.31
N LYS A 30 -11.78 -20.11 -4.20
CA LYS A 30 -12.22 -18.78 -3.74
C LYS A 30 -11.02 -17.91 -3.39
N LYS A 31 -10.76 -16.88 -4.19
CA LYS A 31 -9.80 -15.83 -3.84
C LYS A 31 -10.21 -15.21 -2.50
N LEU A 32 -9.27 -15.05 -1.56
CA LEU A 32 -9.51 -14.34 -0.30
C LEU A 32 -10.12 -12.96 -0.59
N GLN A 33 -11.35 -12.74 -0.13
CA GLN A 33 -12.04 -11.46 -0.28
C GLN A 33 -11.82 -10.63 0.98
N VAL A 34 -10.99 -9.58 0.88
CA VAL A 34 -10.75 -8.63 1.97
C VAL A 34 -11.59 -7.38 1.72
N PHE A 35 -12.53 -7.09 2.62
CA PHE A 35 -13.28 -5.84 2.61
C PHE A 35 -12.58 -4.81 3.51
N ILE A 36 -11.95 -3.81 2.89
CA ILE A 36 -11.32 -2.70 3.61
C ILE A 36 -12.27 -1.53 3.58
N LEU A 37 -12.92 -1.23 4.71
CA LEU A 37 -13.69 -0.01 4.90
C LEU A 37 -12.74 1.16 5.17
N ALA A 38 -12.20 1.73 4.10
CA ALA A 38 -11.37 2.93 4.16
C ALA A 38 -12.24 4.17 3.91
N GLY A 39 -12.11 5.20 4.77
CA GLY A 39 -12.73 6.50 4.51
C GLY A 39 -12.21 7.14 3.22
N GLN A 40 -12.96 8.09 2.62
CA GLN A 40 -12.59 8.75 1.37
C GLN A 40 -11.16 9.32 1.37
N SER A 41 -10.67 9.84 2.50
CA SER A 41 -9.30 10.37 2.63
C SER A 41 -8.20 9.30 2.53
N ASN A 42 -8.53 8.04 2.78
CA ASN A 42 -7.63 6.89 2.66
C ASN A 42 -7.67 6.26 1.26
N MET A 43 -8.49 6.81 0.36
CA MET A 43 -8.68 6.36 -0.99
C MET A 43 -8.40 7.49 -1.98
N VAL A 44 -7.86 7.15 -3.15
CA VAL A 44 -7.47 8.12 -4.19
C VAL A 44 -6.37 9.09 -3.73
N GLY A 45 -5.10 8.63 -3.73
CA GLY A 45 -3.90 9.48 -3.71
C GLY A 45 -3.63 10.31 -2.44
N HIS A 46 -4.64 10.60 -1.63
CA HIS A 46 -4.58 11.39 -0.39
C HIS A 46 -3.86 10.63 0.73
N ALA A 47 -3.94 9.30 0.74
CA ALA A 47 -3.29 8.43 1.72
C ALA A 47 -1.76 8.46 1.64
N ASN A 48 -1.17 8.61 0.44
CA ASN A 48 0.28 8.48 0.24
C ASN A 48 1.08 9.47 1.10
N TYR A 49 0.56 10.68 1.24
CA TYR A 49 1.18 11.77 2.00
C TYR A 49 1.18 11.52 3.53
N ILE A 50 0.26 10.71 4.06
CA ILE A 50 0.13 10.48 5.51
C ILE A 50 0.70 9.11 5.90
N THR A 51 0.40 8.10 5.10
CA THR A 51 0.69 6.70 5.44
C THR A 51 2.13 6.32 5.12
N ILE A 52 2.70 6.77 4.00
CA ILE A 52 4.08 6.43 3.62
C ILE A 52 5.10 7.00 4.61
N PRO A 53 5.05 8.30 5.00
CA PRO A 53 5.98 8.81 6.00
C PRO A 53 5.87 8.07 7.33
N ARG A 54 4.67 7.61 7.69
CA ARG A 54 4.47 6.84 8.92
C ARG A 54 5.18 5.49 8.89
N LEU A 55 5.30 4.83 7.73
CA LEU A 55 6.10 3.61 7.59
C LEU A 55 7.58 3.83 7.94
N PHE A 56 8.10 5.05 7.75
CA PHE A 56 9.50 5.40 8.08
C PHE A 56 9.69 6.01 9.46
N ALA A 57 8.64 6.58 10.06
CA ALA A 57 8.71 7.28 11.33
C ALA A 57 8.31 6.41 12.54
N ASP A 58 7.72 5.24 12.31
CA ASP A 58 7.28 4.35 13.38
C ASP A 58 8.41 3.43 13.84
N GLU A 59 8.70 3.45 15.15
CA GLU A 59 9.78 2.67 15.77
C GLU A 59 9.38 1.22 16.09
N ARG A 60 8.08 0.88 15.97
CA ARG A 60 7.61 -0.48 16.24
C ARG A 60 8.18 -1.44 15.20
N GLN A 61 8.83 -2.51 15.67
CA GLN A 61 9.44 -3.53 14.81
C GLN A 61 8.46 -4.13 13.80
N GLU A 62 7.19 -4.29 14.17
CA GLU A 62 6.13 -4.80 13.29
C GLU A 62 5.90 -3.90 12.08
N VAL A 63 5.93 -2.57 12.27
CA VAL A 63 5.76 -1.58 11.20
C VAL A 63 7.00 -1.51 10.33
N GLN A 64 8.19 -1.66 10.92
CA GLN A 64 9.44 -1.74 10.16
C GLN A 64 9.50 -3.01 9.29
N LYS A 65 9.03 -4.15 9.81
CA LYS A 65 8.85 -5.38 9.02
C LYS A 65 7.86 -5.18 7.87
N LEU A 66 6.76 -4.48 8.12
CA LEU A 66 5.76 -4.14 7.10
C LEU A 66 6.37 -3.29 5.98
N ALA A 67 7.22 -2.32 6.30
CA ALA A 67 7.91 -1.50 5.29
C ALA A 67 8.71 -2.38 4.31
N GLY A 68 9.37 -3.44 4.80
CA GLY A 68 10.06 -4.42 3.96
C GLY A 68 9.15 -5.24 3.03
N LEU A 69 7.85 -5.27 3.26
CA LEU A 69 6.85 -5.91 2.39
C LEU A 69 6.23 -4.93 1.38
N VAL A 70 6.28 -3.63 1.66
CA VAL A 70 5.67 -2.59 0.83
C VAL A 70 6.55 -2.23 -0.36
N PHE A 71 7.88 -2.27 -0.21
CA PHE A 71 8.84 -1.87 -1.24
C PHE A 71 9.48 -3.08 -1.93
N ASN A 72 9.82 -2.92 -3.22
CA ASN A 72 10.56 -3.93 -3.97
C ASN A 72 11.94 -4.17 -3.32
N PRO A 73 12.41 -5.43 -3.26
CA PRO A 73 13.76 -5.73 -2.77
C PRO A 73 14.82 -4.91 -3.49
N GLY A 74 15.74 -4.29 -2.74
CA GLY A 74 16.82 -3.45 -3.29
C GLY A 74 16.41 -2.03 -3.68
N THR A 75 15.14 -1.64 -3.50
CA THR A 75 14.74 -0.24 -3.66
C THR A 75 15.00 0.56 -2.39
N ASN A 76 15.76 1.65 -2.53
CA ASN A 76 16.04 2.58 -1.44
C ASN A 76 15.08 3.76 -1.49
N VAL A 77 13.87 3.59 -0.96
CA VAL A 77 13.03 4.76 -0.61
C VAL A 77 13.49 5.27 0.74
N THR A 78 13.99 6.50 0.76
CA THR A 78 14.44 7.14 1.98
C THR A 78 13.34 8.03 2.55
N ARG A 79 13.34 8.20 3.87
CA ARG A 79 12.49 9.19 4.54
C ARG A 79 12.66 10.59 3.92
N ALA A 80 13.89 10.97 3.58
CA ALA A 80 14.18 12.23 2.92
C ALA A 80 13.49 12.41 1.57
N ALA A 81 13.35 11.34 0.75
CA ALA A 81 12.63 11.42 -0.52
C ALA A 81 11.12 11.65 -0.30
N VAL A 82 10.55 11.05 0.75
CA VAL A 82 9.16 11.25 1.15
C VAL A 82 8.94 12.64 1.73
N ASP A 83 9.85 13.12 2.59
CA ASP A 83 9.79 14.47 3.16
C ASP A 83 9.92 15.56 2.07
N ALA A 84 10.75 15.32 1.05
CA ALA A 84 10.86 16.22 -0.11
C ALA A 84 9.56 16.29 -0.92
N GLN A 85 8.83 15.18 -1.05
CA GLN A 85 7.50 15.16 -1.67
C GLN A 85 6.47 15.92 -0.82
N ILE A 86 6.52 15.74 0.51
CA ILE A 86 5.66 16.46 1.46
C ILE A 86 5.87 17.97 1.38
N ALA A 87 7.13 18.43 1.32
CA ALA A 87 7.46 19.84 1.29
C ALA A 87 6.81 20.57 0.10
N VAL A 88 6.86 19.97 -1.09
CA VAL A 88 6.22 20.52 -2.31
C VAL A 88 4.71 20.67 -2.13
N ARG A 89 4.07 19.69 -1.48
CA ARG A 89 2.64 19.75 -1.20
C ARG A 89 2.30 20.86 -0.21
N ILE A 90 3.09 21.02 0.85
CA ILE A 90 2.91 22.09 1.84
C ILE A 90 3.00 23.45 1.16
N GLU A 91 3.98 23.64 0.28
CA GLU A 91 4.13 24.89 -0.47
C GLU A 91 2.91 25.17 -1.37
N ARG A 92 2.46 24.16 -2.13
CA ARG A 92 1.27 24.26 -2.97
C ARG A 92 0.02 24.61 -2.16
N ASP A 93 -0.16 23.97 -1.01
CA ASP A 93 -1.32 24.17 -0.14
C ASP A 93 -1.26 25.53 0.56
N ALA A 94 -0.07 26.04 0.88
CA ALA A 94 0.13 27.40 1.37
C ALA A 94 -0.34 28.45 0.34
N ILE A 95 0.07 28.34 -0.91
CA ILE A 95 -0.35 29.28 -1.98
C ILE A 95 -1.87 29.20 -2.19
N ASN A 96 -2.45 27.99 -2.23
CA ASN A 96 -3.90 27.83 -2.31
C ASN A 96 -4.64 28.51 -1.15
N ASN A 97 -4.10 28.38 0.07
CA ASN A 97 -4.66 29.02 1.25
C ASN A 97 -4.54 30.55 1.18
N GLN A 98 -3.43 31.09 0.68
CA GLN A 98 -3.25 32.54 0.47
C GLN A 98 -4.29 33.10 -0.52
N ILE A 99 -4.57 32.37 -1.62
CA ILE A 99 -5.63 32.73 -2.56
C ILE A 99 -7.01 32.70 -1.87
N ARG A 100 -7.32 31.64 -1.12
CA ARG A 100 -8.61 31.50 -0.41
C ARG A 100 -8.82 32.59 0.65
N LYS A 101 -7.78 32.94 1.38
CA LYS A 101 -7.79 34.01 2.39
C LYS A 101 -7.79 35.41 1.78
N LYS A 102 -7.72 35.54 0.44
CA LYS A 102 -7.62 36.81 -0.28
C LYS A 102 -6.37 37.60 0.13
N GLU A 103 -5.28 36.91 0.43
CA GLU A 103 -3.96 37.52 0.66
C GLU A 103 -3.26 37.79 -0.69
N ILE A 104 -3.48 36.92 -1.67
CA ILE A 104 -3.14 37.17 -3.08
C ILE A 104 -4.39 37.72 -3.77
N VAL A 105 -4.34 39.00 -4.14
CA VAL A 105 -5.45 39.74 -4.76
C VAL A 105 -4.97 40.36 -6.04
N GLY A 106 -5.80 40.32 -7.08
CA GLY A 106 -5.49 40.84 -8.42
C GLY A 106 -5.37 39.72 -9.44
N GLU A 107 -5.97 39.91 -10.61
CA GLU A 107 -6.12 38.88 -11.63
C GLU A 107 -4.76 38.33 -12.11
N GLN A 108 -3.78 39.22 -12.31
CA GLN A 108 -2.43 38.84 -12.72
C GLN A 108 -1.69 38.06 -11.63
N GLN A 109 -1.81 38.45 -10.36
CA GLN A 109 -1.14 37.75 -9.25
C GLN A 109 -1.79 36.38 -8.98
N ILE A 110 -3.12 36.29 -9.10
CA ILE A 110 -3.84 35.02 -8.99
C ILE A 110 -3.45 34.09 -10.14
N ALA A 111 -3.33 34.60 -11.37
CA ALA A 111 -2.89 33.81 -12.52
C ALA A 111 -1.46 33.29 -12.35
N ALA A 112 -0.53 34.14 -11.87
CA ALA A 112 0.84 33.72 -11.55
C ALA A 112 0.89 32.66 -10.45
N ALA A 113 0.12 32.85 -9.37
CA ALA A 113 0.02 31.90 -8.27
C ALA A 113 -0.56 30.55 -8.71
N ARG A 114 -1.58 30.55 -9.59
CA ARG A 114 -2.13 29.32 -10.20
C ARG A 114 -1.11 28.59 -11.06
N LYS A 115 -0.33 29.32 -11.85
CA LYS A 115 0.76 28.71 -12.64
C LYS A 115 1.83 28.09 -11.74
N GLN A 116 2.17 28.72 -10.62
CA GLN A 116 3.09 28.13 -9.63
C GLN A 116 2.49 26.87 -8.99
N ILE A 117 1.19 26.88 -8.65
CA ILE A 117 0.48 25.70 -8.15
C ILE A 117 0.56 24.54 -9.15
N GLU A 118 0.41 24.79 -10.46
CA GLU A 118 0.52 23.75 -11.49
C GLU A 118 1.92 23.15 -11.57
N VAL A 119 2.96 23.98 -11.48
CA VAL A 119 4.37 23.51 -11.44
C VAL A 119 4.61 22.65 -10.21
N LEU A 120 4.17 23.10 -9.03
CA LEU A 120 4.30 22.34 -7.78
C LEU A 120 3.49 21.04 -7.82
N GLN A 121 2.30 21.05 -8.45
CA GLN A 121 1.49 19.85 -8.65
C GLN A 121 2.22 18.83 -9.53
N ALA A 122 2.81 19.26 -10.64
CA ALA A 122 3.57 18.38 -11.53
C ALA A 122 4.81 17.79 -10.83
N ASP A 123 5.53 18.59 -10.03
CA ASP A 123 6.68 18.07 -9.26
C ASP A 123 6.22 17.08 -8.18
N TYR A 124 5.13 17.38 -7.47
CA TYR A 124 4.54 16.45 -6.51
C TYR A 124 4.15 15.12 -7.19
N ASP A 125 3.51 15.17 -8.35
CA ASP A 125 3.08 13.97 -9.09
C ASP A 125 4.26 13.15 -9.61
N ALA A 126 5.32 13.81 -10.07
CA ALA A 126 6.57 13.16 -10.48
C ALA A 126 7.24 12.43 -9.31
N LYS A 127 7.40 13.10 -8.15
CA LYS A 127 7.96 12.48 -6.95
C LYS A 127 7.07 11.33 -6.44
N THR A 128 5.75 11.53 -6.45
CA THR A 128 4.77 10.49 -6.09
C THR A 128 4.91 9.26 -6.97
N SER A 129 5.03 9.46 -8.29
CA SER A 129 5.16 8.37 -9.25
C SER A 129 6.44 7.59 -9.06
N LYS A 130 7.56 8.28 -8.75
CA LYS A 130 8.83 7.63 -8.43
C LYS A 130 8.73 6.75 -7.17
N ILE A 131 8.07 7.24 -6.12
CA ILE A 131 7.86 6.46 -4.89
C ILE A 131 6.93 5.27 -5.19
N LYS A 132 5.82 5.48 -5.88
CA LYS A 132 4.90 4.39 -6.26
C LYS A 132 5.57 3.31 -7.11
N GLY A 133 6.49 3.69 -8.01
CA GLY A 133 7.25 2.75 -8.84
C GLY A 133 8.15 1.80 -8.04
N THR A 134 8.41 2.10 -6.76
CA THR A 134 9.16 1.22 -5.87
C THR A 134 8.28 0.26 -5.08
N PHE A 135 6.96 0.38 -5.14
CA PHE A 135 6.07 -0.52 -4.42
C PHE A 135 6.08 -1.92 -5.01
N ALA A 136 6.11 -2.92 -4.14
CA ALA A 136 5.94 -4.31 -4.54
C ALA A 136 4.48 -4.55 -4.94
N VAL A 137 4.28 -5.12 -6.12
CA VAL A 137 2.96 -5.56 -6.58
C VAL A 137 2.80 -7.03 -6.18
N SER A 138 1.70 -7.34 -5.48
CA SER A 138 1.39 -8.70 -5.05
C SER A 138 0.26 -9.27 -5.89
N ASP A 139 0.51 -10.39 -6.57
CA ASP A 139 -0.52 -11.12 -7.33
C ASP A 139 -1.44 -11.95 -6.43
N ARG A 140 -1.14 -12.02 -5.12
CA ARG A 140 -1.87 -12.85 -4.16
C ARG A 140 -3.16 -12.20 -3.66
N VAL A 141 -3.22 -10.87 -3.69
CA VAL A 141 -4.36 -10.10 -3.17
C VAL A 141 -4.79 -9.07 -4.21
N TYR A 142 -6.01 -9.22 -4.70
CA TYR A 142 -6.65 -8.23 -5.56
C TYR A 142 -7.58 -7.36 -4.70
N ILE A 143 -7.23 -6.08 -4.54
CA ILE A 143 -8.06 -5.11 -3.82
C ILE A 143 -8.89 -4.35 -4.85
N SER A 144 -10.14 -4.79 -5.07
CA SER A 144 -11.10 -3.94 -5.79
C SER A 144 -11.60 -2.87 -4.83
N SER A 145 -11.51 -1.61 -5.24
CA SER A 145 -12.09 -0.54 -4.46
C SER A 145 -13.23 0.17 -5.17
N ILE A 146 -14.29 0.48 -4.41
CA ILE A 146 -15.56 1.02 -4.91
C ILE A 146 -15.72 2.50 -4.55
N ALA A 147 -14.69 3.16 -3.98
CA ALA A 147 -14.85 4.61 -3.78
C ALA A 147 -14.94 5.36 -5.11
N ASP A 148 -15.81 6.37 -5.10
CA ASP A 148 -16.05 7.33 -6.18
C ASP A 148 -16.67 6.76 -7.46
N ASN A 149 -17.25 5.55 -7.44
CA ASN A 149 -17.88 4.92 -8.61
C ASN A 149 -16.91 4.79 -9.81
N SER A 150 -15.59 4.89 -9.56
CA SER A 150 -14.54 4.85 -10.57
C SER A 150 -14.07 3.41 -10.77
N ARG A 151 -14.42 2.80 -11.90
CA ARG A 151 -13.93 1.49 -12.33
C ARG A 151 -12.41 1.42 -12.55
N LYS A 152 -11.71 2.56 -12.53
CA LYS A 152 -10.27 2.69 -12.85
C LYS A 152 -9.38 2.89 -11.63
N SER A 153 -9.94 2.97 -10.43
CA SER A 153 -9.19 3.32 -9.20
C SER A 153 -8.76 2.11 -8.36
N GLY A 154 -8.89 0.90 -8.91
CA GLY A 154 -8.39 -0.35 -8.30
C GLY A 154 -6.96 -0.63 -8.72
#